data_AF-A0A2G1X737-F1
#
_entry.id   AF-A0A2G1X737-F1
#
_cell.length_a   1.000
_cell.length_b   1.000
_cell.length_c   1.000
_cell.angle_alpha   90.00
_cell.angle_beta   90.00
_cell.angle_gamma   90.00
#
_symmetry.space_group_name_H-M   'P 1'
#
loop_
_entity.id
_entity.type
_entity.pdbx_description
1 polymer ?
#
loop_
_entity_poly.entity_id
_entity_poly.type
_entity_poly.pdbx_seq_one_letter_code
_entity_poly.pdbx_strand_id
1 'polypeptide(L)'
;MGEVRLVVVAGTTETVAIDGISAAGADPELRVHTPSADLEIVEAGRPAPGSPVPVSPSGCPTPAVVTRAVRELLGPESLPVEFLDAGLGAPTAATVRDLGASTGGDLRDPEPVPEAAAVFERARSLAPELAGFGDKVDPGSDGGDEPAELLVAETIPGGTTTALG
;
A
#
# COMPACT_ATOMS: atom_id res chain seq x y z
N MET A 1 7.31 -3.57 -24.55
CA MET A 1 6.78 -3.97 -23.23
C MET A 1 6.04 -2.76 -22.72
N GLY A 2 4.79 -2.90 -22.28
CA GLY A 2 4.04 -1.77 -21.72
C GLY A 2 4.76 -1.18 -20.51
N GLU A 3 4.44 0.06 -20.15
CA GLU A 3 4.91 0.67 -18.91
C GLU A 3 4.46 -0.20 -17.71
N VAL A 4 5.29 -0.34 -16.68
CA VAL A 4 4.93 -1.08 -15.46
C VAL A 4 4.83 -0.08 -14.32
N ARG A 5 3.73 -0.13 -13.55
CA ARG A 5 3.51 0.73 -12.39
C ARG A 5 3.22 -0.09 -11.15
N LEU A 6 3.92 0.19 -10.06
CA LEU A 6 3.62 -0.41 -8.77
C LEU A 6 2.57 0.43 -8.05
N VAL A 7 1.51 -0.22 -7.59
CA VAL A 7 0.48 0.38 -6.75
C VAL A 7 0.54 -0.34 -5.40
N VAL A 8 0.85 0.38 -4.33
CA VAL A 8 0.89 -0.19 -2.97
C VAL A 8 -0.31 0.33 -2.18
N VAL A 9 -1.18 -0.58 -1.76
CA VAL A 9 -2.36 -0.29 -0.95
C VAL A 9 -2.00 -0.47 0.53
N ALA A 10 -2.08 0.60 1.31
CA ALA A 10 -1.77 0.57 2.72
C ALA A 10 -3.03 0.66 3.57
N GLY A 11 -3.06 -0.11 4.65
CA GLY A 11 -4.20 -0.11 5.57
C GLY A 11 -3.87 -0.74 6.91
N THR A 12 -4.76 -0.53 7.87
CA THR A 12 -4.69 -1.14 9.19
C THR A 12 -6.01 -1.79 9.54
N THR A 13 -5.98 -2.76 10.45
CA THR A 13 -7.18 -3.40 10.97
C THR A 13 -7.05 -3.70 12.47
N GLU A 14 -8.11 -3.49 13.23
CA GLU A 14 -8.21 -3.88 14.65
C GLU A 14 -8.09 -5.40 14.84
N THR A 15 -8.34 -6.19 13.78
CA THR A 15 -8.10 -7.64 13.76
C THR A 15 -6.71 -7.99 14.26
N VAL A 16 -5.70 -7.19 13.91
CA VAL A 16 -4.30 -7.40 14.33
C VAL A 16 -4.09 -7.35 15.86
N ALA A 17 -5.06 -6.85 16.63
CA ALA A 17 -5.03 -6.83 18.08
C ALA A 17 -5.42 -8.18 18.71
N ILE A 18 -5.95 -9.13 17.93
CA ILE A 18 -6.29 -10.47 18.43
C ILE A 18 -4.99 -11.23 18.74
N ASP A 19 -4.91 -11.79 19.95
CA ASP A 19 -3.74 -12.54 20.38
C ASP A 19 -3.49 -13.77 19.50
N GLY A 20 -2.25 -13.91 19.02
CA GLY A 20 -1.78 -15.12 18.33
C GLY A 20 -2.05 -15.18 16.82
N ILE A 21 -2.66 -14.15 16.20
CA ILE A 21 -2.95 -14.20 14.75
C ILE A 21 -1.92 -13.51 13.87
N SER A 22 -1.23 -12.47 14.37
CA SER A 22 -0.30 -11.67 13.57
C SER A 22 1.12 -11.80 14.10
N ALA A 23 2.03 -12.14 13.19
CA ALA A 23 3.46 -12.05 13.43
C ALA A 23 4.03 -10.65 13.11
N ALA A 24 3.25 -9.73 12.55
CA ALA A 24 3.72 -8.37 12.27
C ALA A 24 3.67 -7.53 13.55
N GLY A 25 4.83 -6.99 13.96
CA GLY A 25 4.98 -6.08 15.09
C GLY A 25 4.59 -6.70 16.43
N ALA A 26 5.57 -7.22 17.18
CA ALA A 26 5.34 -7.70 18.55
C ALA A 26 4.70 -6.63 19.46
N ASP A 27 4.90 -5.37 19.12
CA ASP A 27 4.39 -4.19 19.83
C ASP A 27 3.18 -3.58 19.08
N PRO A 28 2.02 -3.40 19.75
CA PRO A 28 0.85 -2.71 19.19
C PRO A 28 1.14 -1.33 18.60
N GLU A 29 2.05 -0.55 19.19
CA GLU A 29 2.45 0.76 18.64
C GLU A 29 3.19 0.59 17.32
N LEU A 30 4.00 -0.46 17.16
CA LEU A 30 4.67 -0.73 15.89
C LEU A 30 3.69 -1.14 14.79
N ARG A 31 2.61 -1.86 15.12
CA ARG A 31 1.62 -2.34 14.13
C ARG A 31 0.93 -1.20 13.42
N VAL A 32 0.48 -0.19 14.17
CA VAL A 32 -0.25 0.97 13.60
C VAL A 32 0.65 1.82 12.69
N HIS A 33 1.95 1.88 13.00
CA HIS A 33 2.93 2.64 12.22
C HIS A 33 3.55 1.86 11.04
N THR A 34 3.42 0.52 11.02
CA THR A 34 4.10 -0.32 10.03
C THR A 34 3.72 0.05 8.59
N PRO A 35 2.43 0.17 8.21
CA PRO A 35 2.07 0.57 6.85
C PRO A 35 2.68 1.90 6.44
N SER A 36 2.58 2.92 7.29
CA SER A 36 3.12 4.25 7.02
C SER A 36 4.63 4.23 6.83
N ALA A 37 5.36 3.49 7.68
CA ALA A 37 6.79 3.34 7.59
C ALA A 37 7.24 2.55 6.34
N ASP A 38 6.47 1.53 5.92
CA ASP A 38 6.73 0.79 4.68
C ASP A 38 6.65 1.71 3.46
N LEU A 39 5.61 2.57 3.38
CA LEU A 39 5.47 3.55 2.30
C LEU A 39 6.65 4.54 2.27
N GLU A 40 7.03 5.07 3.44
CA GLU A 40 8.15 6.00 3.59
C GLU A 40 9.49 5.37 3.21
N ILE A 41 9.70 4.08 3.54
CA ILE A 41 10.89 3.33 3.11
C ILE A 41 10.92 3.19 1.59
N VAL A 42 9.80 2.85 0.94
CA VAL A 42 9.75 2.72 -0.52
C VAL A 42 9.98 4.08 -1.20
N GLU A 43 9.38 5.15 -0.69
CA GLU A 43 9.47 6.50 -1.27
C GLU A 43 10.85 7.15 -1.03
N ALA A 44 11.29 7.20 0.23
CA ALA A 44 12.40 8.01 0.71
C ALA A 44 13.58 7.19 1.27
N GLY A 45 13.47 5.86 1.32
CA GLY A 45 14.53 4.96 1.77
C GLY A 45 14.65 4.80 3.29
N ARG A 46 13.78 5.47 4.07
CA ARG A 46 13.73 5.39 5.53
C ARG A 46 12.37 5.85 6.06
N PRO A 47 11.96 5.42 7.26
CA PRO A 47 10.79 5.98 7.94
C PRO A 47 10.96 7.46 8.26
N ALA A 48 9.84 8.13 8.53
CA ALA A 48 9.79 9.50 9.02
C ALA A 48 10.59 9.66 10.33
N PRO A 49 11.13 10.86 10.62
CA PRO A 49 11.84 11.11 11.87
C PRO A 49 10.98 10.77 13.09
N GLY A 50 11.50 9.90 13.96
CA GLY A 50 10.78 9.44 15.15
C GLY A 50 9.89 8.21 14.93
N SER A 51 9.71 7.76 13.68
CA SER A 51 9.07 6.48 13.38
C SER A 51 10.07 5.33 13.48
N PRO A 52 9.69 4.22 14.15
CA PRO A 52 10.53 3.02 14.21
C PRO A 52 10.58 2.33 12.84
N VAL A 53 11.71 1.69 12.53
CA VAL A 53 11.81 0.79 11.37
C VAL A 53 11.04 -0.49 11.70
N PRO A 54 10.05 -0.90 10.88
CA PRO A 54 9.32 -2.13 11.15
C PRO A 54 10.24 -3.34 11.04
N VAL A 55 10.25 -4.14 12.10
CA VAL A 55 10.96 -5.42 12.19
C VAL A 55 10.01 -6.50 12.67
N SER A 56 10.17 -7.71 12.15
CA SER A 56 9.43 -8.87 12.63
C SER A 56 9.89 -9.25 14.05
N PRO A 57 9.12 -10.08 14.79
CA PRO A 57 9.53 -10.65 16.06
C PRO A 57 10.85 -11.43 16.00
N SER A 58 11.22 -11.96 14.82
CA SER A 58 12.50 -12.63 14.57
C SER A 58 13.65 -11.68 14.23
N GLY A 59 13.41 -10.37 14.21
CA GLY A 59 14.38 -9.33 13.86
C GLY A 59 14.60 -9.15 12.35
N CYS A 60 13.75 -9.72 11.49
CA CYS A 60 13.86 -9.51 10.06
C CYS A 60 13.31 -8.12 9.71
N PRO A 61 14.01 -7.31 8.89
CA PRO A 61 13.49 -6.04 8.43
C PRO A 61 12.26 -6.24 7.54
N THR A 62 11.39 -5.23 7.48
CA THR A 62 10.23 -5.22 6.58
C THR A 62 10.61 -5.54 5.13
N PRO A 63 9.78 -6.31 4.39
CA PRO A 63 9.92 -6.49 2.94
C PRO A 63 9.95 -5.19 2.13
N ALA A 64 9.49 -4.06 2.68
CA ALA A 64 9.59 -2.75 2.02
C ALA A 64 11.04 -2.40 1.62
N VAL A 65 12.05 -2.90 2.33
CA VAL A 65 13.46 -2.71 1.94
C VAL A 65 13.81 -3.40 0.63
N VAL A 66 13.15 -4.53 0.31
CA VAL A 66 13.32 -5.24 -0.96
C VAL A 66 12.66 -4.47 -2.09
N THR A 67 11.42 -4.02 -1.89
CA THR A 67 10.70 -3.14 -2.84
C THR A 67 11.52 -1.88 -3.14
N ARG A 68 12.08 -1.25 -2.10
CA ARG A 68 12.99 -0.11 -2.24
C ARG A 68 14.22 -0.44 -3.08
N ALA A 69 14.91 -1.55 -2.78
CA ALA A 69 16.10 -1.96 -3.51
C ALA A 69 15.81 -2.21 -5.00
N VAL A 70 14.68 -2.85 -5.32
CA VAL A 70 14.25 -3.05 -6.72
C VAL A 70 13.98 -1.72 -7.41
N ARG A 71 13.25 -0.81 -6.76
CA ARG A 71 12.98 0.54 -7.30
C ARG A 71 14.26 1.34 -7.53
N GLU A 72 15.25 1.26 -6.64
CA GLU A 72 16.53 1.94 -6.82
C GLU A 72 17.35 1.37 -7.98
N LEU A 73 17.33 0.05 -8.17
CA LEU A 73 18.06 -0.61 -9.27
C LEU A 73 17.44 -0.32 -10.64
N LEU A 74 16.12 -0.25 -10.73
CA LEU A 74 15.41 0.07 -11.97
C LEU A 74 15.38 1.59 -12.24
N GLY A 75 15.39 2.39 -11.18
CA GLY A 75 15.17 3.83 -11.23
C GLY A 75 13.68 4.20 -11.16
N PRO A 76 13.35 5.36 -10.58
CA PRO A 76 11.96 5.77 -10.33
C PRO A 76 11.14 5.98 -11.61
N GLU A 77 11.79 6.29 -12.73
CA GLU A 77 11.13 6.45 -14.04
C GLU A 77 10.72 5.11 -14.66
N SER A 78 11.44 4.02 -14.34
CA SER A 78 11.16 2.67 -14.87
C SER A 78 10.25 1.85 -13.97
N LEU A 79 10.15 2.21 -12.69
CA LEU A 79 9.17 1.68 -11.77
C LEU A 79 8.52 2.83 -10.96
N PRO A 80 7.59 3.58 -11.59
CA PRO A 80 6.75 4.52 -10.87
C PRO A 80 5.97 3.79 -9.78
N VAL A 81 5.84 4.42 -8.60
CA VAL A 81 5.11 3.88 -7.47
C VAL A 81 3.99 4.84 -7.07
N GLU A 82 2.77 4.33 -6.99
CA GLU A 82 1.60 5.02 -6.47
C GLU A 82 1.20 4.40 -5.14
N PHE A 83 0.93 5.23 -4.14
CA PHE A 83 0.50 4.79 -2.82
C PHE A 83 -0.97 5.13 -2.62
N LEU A 84 -1.76 4.12 -2.22
CA LEU A 84 -3.17 4.30 -1.90
C LEU A 84 -3.39 4.10 -0.40
N ASP A 85 -4.00 5.08 0.24
CA ASP A 85 -4.45 4.99 1.64
C ASP A 85 -5.85 4.38 1.66
N ALA A 86 -5.93 3.14 2.14
CA ALA A 86 -7.15 2.37 2.35
C ALA A 86 -7.50 2.21 3.84
N GLY A 87 -7.02 3.11 4.70
CA GLY A 87 -7.30 3.13 6.13
C GLY A 87 -6.04 3.02 6.98
N LEU A 88 -5.08 3.94 6.78
CA LEU A 88 -3.90 4.09 7.63
C LEU A 88 -4.30 4.47 9.06
N GLY A 89 -3.81 3.72 10.05
CA GLY A 89 -4.04 4.03 11.46
C GLY A 89 -3.07 5.08 12.03
N ALA A 90 -2.01 5.41 11.30
CA ALA A 90 -1.06 6.46 11.66
C ALA A 90 -0.71 7.32 10.44
N PRO A 91 -0.40 8.62 10.62
CA PRO A 91 0.05 9.47 9.52
C PRO A 91 1.29 8.91 8.81
N THR A 92 1.42 9.20 7.52
CA THR A 92 2.60 8.92 6.72
C THR A 92 3.16 10.22 6.15
N ALA A 93 4.48 10.31 6.02
CA ALA A 93 5.15 11.37 5.27
C ALA A 93 5.17 11.11 3.75
N ALA A 94 4.78 9.91 3.31
CA ALA A 94 4.72 9.55 1.91
C ALA A 94 3.55 10.25 1.18
N THR A 95 3.69 10.49 -0.12
CA THR A 95 2.61 11.04 -0.93
C THR A 95 1.58 9.96 -1.24
N VAL A 96 0.40 10.02 -0.62
CA VAL A 96 -0.67 9.03 -0.78
C VAL A 96 -1.92 9.62 -1.43
N ARG A 97 -2.64 8.77 -2.16
CA ARG A 97 -4.02 9.06 -2.60
C ARG A 97 -4.99 8.40 -1.64
N ASP A 98 -5.83 9.22 -1.01
CA ASP A 98 -6.83 8.77 -0.04
C ASP A 98 -8.04 8.12 -0.74
N LEU A 99 -8.37 6.88 -0.35
CA LEU A 99 -9.56 6.15 -0.81
C LEU A 99 -10.78 6.37 0.10
N GLY A 100 -10.74 7.31 1.04
CA GLY A 100 -11.80 7.67 1.96
C GLY A 100 -12.21 6.52 2.88
N ALA A 101 -11.24 5.68 3.25
CA ALA A 101 -11.44 4.51 4.10
C ALA A 101 -11.05 4.82 5.55
N SER A 102 -11.81 4.29 6.50
CA SER A 102 -11.40 4.17 7.89
C SER A 102 -10.50 2.96 8.09
N THR A 103 -9.82 2.90 9.22
CA THR A 103 -9.14 1.67 9.67
C THR A 103 -10.15 0.54 9.75
N GLY A 104 -9.80 -0.65 9.27
CA GLY A 104 -10.67 -1.82 9.37
C GLY A 104 -10.93 -2.21 10.83
N GLY A 105 -12.15 -2.63 11.14
CA GLY A 105 -12.53 -3.14 12.45
C GLY A 105 -12.02 -4.56 12.72
N ASP A 106 -12.50 -5.12 13.83
CA ASP A 106 -12.25 -6.49 14.23
C ASP A 106 -13.06 -7.46 13.36
N LEU A 107 -12.41 -8.46 12.75
CA LEU A 107 -13.06 -9.43 11.87
C LEU A 107 -14.18 -10.25 12.56
N ARG A 108 -14.25 -10.24 13.90
CA ARG A 108 -15.32 -10.89 14.68
C ARG A 108 -16.62 -10.07 14.65
N ASP A 109 -16.56 -8.80 14.30
CA ASP A 109 -17.73 -7.96 14.10
C ASP A 109 -18.44 -8.30 12.78
N PRO A 110 -19.78 -8.12 12.71
CA PRO A 110 -20.54 -8.49 11.53
C PRO A 110 -20.19 -7.67 10.28
N GLU A 111 -19.66 -6.45 10.47
CA GLU A 111 -19.29 -5.54 9.40
C GLU A 111 -18.01 -4.77 9.81
N PRO A 112 -16.82 -5.38 9.62
CA PRO A 112 -15.55 -4.75 10.00
C PRO A 112 -15.16 -3.59 9.07
N VAL A 113 -15.78 -3.47 7.90
CA VAL A 113 -15.53 -2.37 6.95
C VAL A 113 -16.86 -1.90 6.35
N PRO A 114 -17.64 -1.07 7.06
CA PRO A 114 -18.95 -0.61 6.56
C PRO A 114 -18.88 0.13 5.21
N GLU A 115 -17.74 0.75 4.93
CA GLU A 115 -17.48 1.59 3.75
C GLU A 115 -16.91 0.80 2.57
N ALA A 116 -16.81 -0.53 2.67
CA ALA A 116 -16.12 -1.37 1.67
C ALA A 116 -16.62 -1.14 0.24
N ALA A 117 -17.94 -1.03 0.04
CA ALA A 117 -18.51 -0.76 -1.27
C ALA A 117 -18.11 0.62 -1.83
N ALA A 118 -18.06 1.64 -0.98
CA ALA A 118 -17.65 2.98 -1.39
C ALA A 118 -16.15 3.05 -1.70
N VAL A 119 -15.32 2.39 -0.90
CA VAL A 119 -13.86 2.26 -1.14
C VAL A 119 -13.60 1.52 -2.45
N PHE A 120 -14.32 0.44 -2.73
CA PHE A 120 -14.22 -0.30 -3.98
C PHE A 120 -14.54 0.57 -5.20
N GLU A 121 -15.66 1.31 -5.18
CA GLU A 121 -16.05 2.16 -6.31
C GLU A 121 -15.06 3.32 -6.52
N ARG A 122 -14.51 3.90 -5.45
CA ARG A 122 -13.45 4.91 -5.54
C ARG A 122 -12.18 4.34 -6.16
N ALA A 123 -11.70 3.19 -5.67
CA ALA A 123 -10.52 2.52 -6.24
C ALA A 123 -10.72 2.13 -7.71
N ARG A 124 -11.91 1.61 -8.05
CA ARG A 124 -12.30 1.29 -9.43
C ARG A 124 -12.29 2.53 -10.33
N SER A 125 -12.76 3.67 -9.84
CA SER A 125 -12.76 4.93 -10.61
C SER A 125 -11.36 5.48 -10.87
N LEU A 126 -10.39 5.17 -9.99
CA LEU A 126 -8.98 5.56 -10.15
C LEU A 126 -8.19 4.64 -11.08
N ALA A 127 -8.61 3.37 -11.24
CA ALA A 127 -7.87 2.37 -11.99
C ALA A 127 -7.51 2.79 -13.44
N PRO A 128 -8.38 3.46 -14.22
CA PRO A 128 -8.02 3.93 -15.56
C PRO A 128 -6.89 4.97 -15.53
N GLU A 129 -6.93 5.94 -14.62
CA GLU A 129 -5.86 6.94 -14.46
C GLU A 129 -4.54 6.25 -14.09
N LEU A 130 -4.58 5.31 -13.13
CA LEU A 130 -3.40 4.55 -12.71
C LEU A 130 -2.80 3.73 -13.85
N ALA A 131 -3.63 3.17 -14.73
CA ALA A 131 -3.19 2.44 -15.91
C ALA A 131 -2.77 3.36 -17.09
N GLY A 132 -2.79 4.68 -16.92
CA GLY A 132 -2.34 5.63 -17.94
C GLY A 132 -3.39 5.95 -19.01
N PHE A 133 -4.67 5.64 -18.78
CA PHE A 133 -5.75 6.09 -19.64
C PHE A 133 -6.00 7.60 -19.41
N GLY A 134 -5.17 8.47 -20.00
CA GLY A 134 -5.25 9.94 -19.85
C GLY A 134 -4.59 10.77 -20.97
N ASP A 135 -5.43 11.42 -21.78
CA ASP A 135 -5.30 12.60 -22.67
C ASP A 135 -4.11 12.82 -23.61
N LYS A 136 -3.03 12.05 -23.59
CA LYS A 136 -1.94 12.17 -24.59
C LYS A 136 -2.14 11.24 -25.77
N VAL A 137 -3.19 11.48 -26.56
CA VAL A 137 -3.13 11.12 -27.97
C VAL A 137 -2.31 12.21 -28.65
N ASP A 138 -0.98 12.07 -28.67
CA ASP A 138 -0.15 12.89 -29.55
C ASP A 138 -0.49 12.43 -31.00
N PRO A 139 -1.12 13.28 -31.84
CA PRO A 139 -1.53 12.87 -33.17
C PRO A 139 -0.29 12.82 -34.08
N GLY A 140 0.53 11.79 -33.89
CA GLY A 140 1.81 11.63 -34.57
C GLY A 140 2.73 10.56 -33.99
N SER A 141 2.45 10.01 -32.80
CA SER A 141 3.18 8.86 -32.28
C SER A 141 2.61 7.56 -32.87
N ASP A 142 3.38 6.91 -33.75
CA ASP A 142 3.12 5.58 -34.34
C ASP A 142 3.19 4.43 -33.30
N GLY A 143 2.97 4.71 -32.01
CA GLY A 143 2.91 3.73 -30.93
C GLY A 143 1.56 3.82 -30.24
N GLY A 144 0.75 2.76 -30.33
CA GLY A 144 -0.44 2.64 -29.50
C GLY A 144 -0.04 2.65 -28.04
N ASP A 145 -0.58 3.61 -27.27
CA ASP A 145 -0.42 3.65 -25.81
C ASP A 145 -1.21 2.47 -25.21
N GLU A 146 -0.54 1.32 -25.11
CA GLU A 146 -1.02 0.21 -24.32
C GLU A 146 -1.03 0.63 -22.85
N PRO A 147 -2.11 0.32 -22.09
CA PRO A 147 -2.18 0.67 -20.68
C PRO A 147 -1.02 0.06 -19.91
N ALA A 148 -0.61 0.76 -18.85
CA ALA A 148 0.43 0.26 -17.96
C ALA A 148 -0.01 -1.05 -17.29
N GLU A 149 0.91 -2.00 -17.20
CA GLU A 149 0.75 -3.17 -16.35
C GLU A 149 0.83 -2.72 -14.88
N LEU A 150 -0.24 -2.97 -14.12
CA LEU A 150 -0.31 -2.62 -12.71
C LEU A 150 0.17 -3.79 -11.85
N LEU A 151 1.27 -3.58 -11.13
CA LEU A 151 1.68 -4.46 -10.04
C LEU A 151 0.99 -3.97 -8.76
N VAL A 152 0.02 -4.74 -8.25
CA VAL A 152 -0.72 -4.36 -7.03
C VAL A 152 -0.14 -5.08 -5.83
N ALA A 153 0.32 -4.33 -4.84
CA ALA A 153 0.87 -4.81 -3.59
C ALA A 153 0.11 -4.23 -2.38
N GLU A 154 0.39 -4.75 -1.19
CA GLU A 154 -0.24 -4.31 0.06
C GLU A 154 0.77 -4.17 1.20
N THR A 155 0.39 -3.38 2.20
CA THR A 155 0.95 -3.46 3.56
C THR A 155 -0.18 -3.30 4.59
N ILE A 156 -0.65 -4.44 5.10
CA ILE A 156 -1.79 -4.56 6.01
C ILE A 156 -1.44 -5.58 7.11
N PRO A 157 -0.95 -5.14 8.29
CA PRO A 157 -0.79 -6.00 9.45
C PRO A 157 -2.12 -6.69 9.81
N GLY A 158 -2.11 -8.02 9.91
CA GLY A 158 -3.32 -8.83 10.09
C GLY A 158 -4.03 -9.23 8.78
N GLY A 159 -3.52 -8.78 7.64
CA GLY A 159 -4.08 -9.01 6.31
C GLY A 159 -4.21 -10.49 5.92
N THR A 160 -3.29 -11.35 6.40
CA THR A 160 -3.39 -12.80 6.15
C THR A 160 -4.58 -13.44 6.86
N THR A 161 -4.98 -12.92 8.03
CA THR A 161 -6.16 -13.38 8.75
C THR A 161 -7.44 -12.86 8.11
N THR A 162 -7.48 -11.58 7.71
CA THR A 162 -8.64 -11.03 7.00
C THR A 162 -8.83 -11.65 5.62
N ALA A 163 -7.76 -12.07 4.95
CA ALA A 163 -7.82 -12.77 3.67
C ALA A 163 -8.24 -14.25 3.80
N LEU A 164 -8.03 -14.86 4.98
CA LEU A 164 -8.48 -16.22 5.28
C LEU A 164 -9.98 -16.28 5.61
N GLY A 165 -10.50 -15.21 6.21
CA GLY A 165 -11.85 -15.07 6.77
C GLY A 165 -12.98 -15.58 5.89
#